data_AF-A0A2V9A6G9-F1
#
_entry.id   AF-A0A2V9A6G9-F1
#
_cell.length_a   1.000
_cell.length_b   1.000
_cell.length_c   1.000
_cell.angle_alpha   90.00
_cell.angle_beta   90.00
_cell.angle_gamma   90.00
#
_symmetry.space_group_name_H-M   'P 1'
#
loop_
_entity.id
_entity.type
_entity.pdbx_description
1 polymer ?
#
loop_
_entity_poly.entity_id
_entity_poly.type
_entity_poly.pdbx_seq_one_letter_code
_entity_poly.pdbx_strand_id
1 'polypeptide(L)' 'MMAHLPSIALKLSHLQALVLFALVIAIAFGFLGRRQPIERLKYILWTLLLFLLIGVGIGWAMYPFSH' A
#
# COMPACT_ATOMS: atom_id res chain seq x y z
N MET A 1 -3.01 34.12 -20.50
CA MET A 1 -1.95 33.14 -20.77
C MET A 1 -1.93 32.15 -19.60
N MET A 2 -2.57 30.99 -19.73
CA MET A 2 -2.63 29.97 -18.66
C MET A 2 -1.43 29.04 -18.82
N ALA A 3 -0.57 28.98 -17.81
CA ALA A 3 0.56 28.05 -17.78
C ALA A 3 0.03 26.64 -17.55
N HIS A 4 0.14 25.76 -18.55
CA HIS A 4 -0.04 24.33 -18.35
C HIS A 4 1.19 23.80 -17.59
N LEU A 5 1.05 23.64 -16.27
CA LEU A 5 2.02 22.90 -15.48
C LEU A 5 2.04 21.46 -15.98
N PRO A 6 3.20 20.89 -16.35
CA PRO A 6 3.27 19.49 -16.72
C PRO A 6 2.82 18.65 -15.53
N SER A 7 1.70 17.94 -15.70
CA SER A 7 1.25 16.94 -14.73
C SER A 7 2.22 15.77 -14.79
N ILE A 8 3.07 15.63 -13.78
CA ILE A 8 3.91 14.45 -13.60
C ILE A 8 2.95 13.30 -13.22
N ALA A 9 2.41 12.62 -14.21
CA ALA A 9 1.54 11.47 -14.00
C ALA A 9 2.39 10.28 -13.56
N LEU A 10 2.23 9.85 -12.31
CA LEU A 10 2.83 8.62 -11.80
C LEU A 10 2.15 7.41 -12.46
N LYS A 11 2.82 6.81 -13.45
CA LYS A 11 2.37 5.55 -14.07
C LYS A 11 2.83 4.38 -13.20
N LEU A 12 1.97 3.97 -12.27
CA LEU A 12 2.20 2.81 -11.41
C LEU A 12 1.46 1.59 -11.97
N SER A 13 2.11 0.43 -11.95
CA SER A 13 1.40 -0.84 -12.13
C SER A 13 0.44 -1.06 -10.95
N HIS A 14 -0.59 -1.88 -11.15
CA HIS A 14 -1.57 -2.16 -10.10
C HIS A 14 -0.90 -2.74 -8.84
N LEU A 15 0.09 -3.62 -9.04
CA LEU A 15 0.91 -4.16 -7.95
C LEU A 15 1.74 -3.08 -7.26
N GLN A 16 2.37 -2.16 -8.01
CA GLN A 16 3.14 -1.05 -7.42
C GLN A 16 2.25 -0.13 -6.60
N ALA A 17 1.05 0.19 -7.09
CA ALA A 17 0.07 1.00 -6.37
C ALA A 17 -0.37 0.31 -5.07
N LEU A 18 -0.62 -1.01 -5.11
CA LEU A 18 -0.98 -1.81 -3.94
C LEU A 18 0.14 -1.84 -2.89
N VAL A 19 1.38 -2.07 -3.31
CA VAL A 19 2.54 -2.08 -2.41
C VAL A 19 2.73 -0.70 -1.77
N LEU A 20 2.63 0.37 -2.56
CA LEU A 20 2.76 1.73 -2.06
C LEU A 20 1.66 2.07 -1.05
N PHE A 21 0.41 1.71 -1.35
CA PHE A 21 -0.72 1.87 -0.44
C PHE A 21 -0.47 1.11 0.88
N ALA A 22 -0.13 -0.17 0.79
CA ALA A 22 0.12 -1.02 1.95
C ALA A 22 1.25 -0.46 2.83
N LEU A 23 2.32 0.05 2.21
CA LEU A 23 3.45 0.65 2.91
C LEU A 23 3.04 1.92 3.67
N VAL A 24 2.33 2.85 3.01
CA VAL A 24 1.91 4.11 3.63
C VAL A 24 0.98 3.86 4.82
N ILE A 25 -0.01 2.99 4.65
CA ILE A 25 -0.97 2.68 5.72
C ILE A 25 -0.32 1.93 6.88
N ALA A 26 0.55 0.95 6.59
CA ALA A 26 1.26 0.22 7.63
C ALA A 26 2.13 1.16 8.49
N ILE A 27 2.85 2.09 7.87
CA ILE A 27 3.64 3.11 8.58
C ILE A 27 2.73 4.01 9.41
N ALA A 28 1.66 4.57 8.81
CA ALA A 28 0.74 5.45 9.52
C ALA A 28 0.17 4.79 10.78
N PHE A 29 -0.31 3.55 10.68
CA PHE A 29 -0.84 2.80 11.83
C PHE A 29 0.23 2.39 12.83
N GLY A 30 1.44 2.04 12.38
CA GLY A 30 2.55 1.75 13.29
C GLY A 30 2.92 2.95 14.16
N PHE A 31 2.95 4.15 13.58
CA PHE A 31 3.22 5.38 14.33
C PHE A 31 2.07 5.78 15.25
N LEU A 32 0.82 5.53 14.85
CA LEU A 32 -0.37 5.84 15.65
C LEU A 32 -0.52 4.91 16.86
N GLY A 33 -0.23 3.61 16.70
CA GLY A 33 -0.58 2.59 17.69
C GLY A 33 0.49 2.25 18.74
N ARG A 34 1.77 2.57 18.50
CA ARG A 34 2.88 2.09 19.34
C ARG A 34 3.90 3.18 19.66
N ARG A 35 4.31 3.27 20.93
CA ARG A 35 5.33 4.22 21.43
C ARG A 35 6.76 3.65 21.37
N GLN A 36 6.92 2.34 21.55
CA GLN A 36 8.23 1.72 21.47
C GLN A 36 8.64 1.47 20.01
N PRO A 37 9.86 1.85 19.60
CA PRO A 37 10.29 1.75 18.20
C PRO A 37 10.33 0.30 17.70
N ILE A 38 10.71 -0.65 18.57
CA ILE A 38 10.78 -2.08 18.21
C ILE A 38 9.38 -2.67 17.98
N GLU A 39 8.41 -2.35 18.84
CA GLU A 39 7.03 -2.78 18.69
C GLU A 39 6.38 -2.13 17.47
N ARG A 40 6.69 -0.87 17.22
CA ARG A 40 6.26 -0.13 16.04
C ARG A 40 6.74 -0.80 14.76
N LEU A 41 8.04 -1.11 14.65
CA LEU A 41 8.59 -1.77 13.46
C LEU A 41 7.93 -3.14 13.24
N LYS A 42 7.79 -3.94 14.31
CA LYS A 42 7.11 -5.23 14.24
C LYS A 42 5.66 -5.08 13.76
N TYR A 43 4.94 -4.06 14.25
CA TYR A 43 3.57 -3.78 13.84
C TYR A 43 3.49 -3.35 12.38
N ILE A 44 4.38 -2.47 11.91
CA ILE A 44 4.45 -2.03 10.51
C ILE A 44 4.69 -3.23 9.60
N LEU A 45 5.67 -4.07 9.91
CA LEU A 45 6.00 -5.24 9.08
C LEU A 45 4.85 -6.25 9.02
N TRP A 46 4.21 -6.54 10.16
CA TRP A 46 3.04 -7.43 10.19
C TRP A 46 1.85 -6.87 9.40
N THR A 47 1.57 -5.58 9.58
CA THR A 47 0.47 -4.91 8.87
C THR A 47 0.73 -4.87 7.38
N LEU A 48 1.96 -4.57 6.96
CA LEU A 48 2.38 -4.58 5.56
C LEU A 48 2.19 -5.97 4.94
N LEU A 49 2.68 -7.02 5.60
CA LEU A 49 2.50 -8.41 5.16
C LEU A 49 1.03 -8.79 5.03
N LEU A 50 0.18 -8.41 5.99
CA LEU A 50 -1.26 -8.69 5.94
C LEU A 50 -1.92 -7.99 4.75
N PHE A 51 -1.62 -6.72 4.50
CA PHE A 51 -2.18 -5.99 3.35
C PHE A 51 -1.74 -6.60 2.02
N LEU A 52 -0.46 -6.99 1.90
CA LEU A 52 0.03 -7.63 0.67
C LEU A 52 -0.63 -9.00 0.47
N LEU A 53 -0.72 -9.81 1.53
CA LEU A 53 -1.30 -11.15 1.45
C LEU A 53 -2.78 -11.11 1.09
N ILE A 54 -3.55 -10.24 1.75
CA ILE A 54 -4.98 -10.05 1.45
C ILE A 54 -5.15 -9.42 0.07
N GLY A 55 -4.39 -8.38 -0.26
CA GLY A 55 -4.51 -7.67 -1.52
C GLY A 55 -4.19 -8.53 -2.74
N VAL A 56 -3.10 -9.30 -2.69
CA VAL A 56 -2.75 -10.28 -3.72
C VAL A 56 -3.75 -11.44 -3.72
N GLY A 57 -4.16 -11.93 -2.55
CA GLY A 57 -5.14 -13.01 -2.43
C GLY A 57 -6.49 -12.66 -3.04
N ILE A 58 -7.00 -11.45 -2.79
CA ILE A 58 -8.23 -10.93 -3.40
C ILE A 58 -8.03 -10.76 -4.91
N GLY A 59 -6.94 -10.13 -5.35
CA GLY A 59 -6.66 -9.93 -6.77
C GLY A 59 -6.60 -11.26 -7.54
N TRP A 60 -6.02 -12.30 -6.94
CA TRP A 60 -6.00 -13.65 -7.49
C TRP A 60 -7.39 -14.30 -7.47
N ALA A 61 -8.14 -14.20 -6.37
CA ALA A 61 -9.49 -14.74 -6.26
C ALA A 61 -10.48 -14.08 -7.24
N MET A 62 -10.20 -12.85 -7.67
CA MET A 62 -10.98 -12.14 -8.68
C MET A 62 -10.66 -12.59 -10.12
N TYR A 63 -9.50 -13.20 -10.37
CA TYR A 63 -9.10 -13.71 -11.69
C TYR A 63 -10.17 -14.61 -12.36
N PRO A 64 -10.79 -15.60 -11.67
CA PRO A 64 -11.83 -16.44 -12.27
C PRO A 64 -13.13 -15.72 -12.64
N PHE A 65 -13.39 -14.53 -12.10
CA PHE A 65 -14.58 -13.73 -12.42
C PHE A 65 -14.32 -12.64 -13.47
N SER A 66 -13.12 -12.66 -14.07
CA SER A 66 -12.70 -11.69 -15.09
C SER A 66 -13.09 -12.09 -16.52
N HIS A 67 -13.81 -13.20 -16.69
CA HIS A 67 -14.27 -13.72 -17.98
C HIS A 67 -15.79 -13.56 -18.14
#